data_AF-A0A5E3WRJ7-F1
#
_entry.id   AF-A0A5E3WRJ7-F1
#
_cell.length_a   1.000
_cell.length_b   1.000
_cell.length_c   1.000
_cell.angle_alpha   90.00
_cell.angle_beta   90.00
_cell.angle_gamma   90.00
#
_symmetry.space_group_name_H-M   'P 1'
#
loop_
_entity.id
_entity.type
_entity.pdbx_description
1 polymer ?
#
loop_
_entity_poly.entity_id
_entity_poly.type
_entity_poly.pdbx_seq_one_letter_code
_entity_poly.pdbx_strand_id
1 'polypeptide(L)'
;MISAQEFLPFLSSGIPMDRREEVRRQRIESEQRRRDELRDGYRRLKDVLPVSNQKSDKVALLDRATTHIRYLEISHIQLSTRLQHAEEETLRLRKLSERLMFSTAEQQTVLLKQQQAGTV
;
A
#
# COMPACT_ATOMS: atom_id res chain seq x y z
N MET A 1 46.97 9.59 -35.03
CA MET A 1 45.81 9.27 -35.90
C MET A 1 45.51 7.80 -35.69
N ILE A 2 44.49 7.50 -34.88
CA ILE A 2 44.13 6.12 -34.51
C ILE A 2 43.12 5.63 -35.56
N SER A 3 43.52 4.59 -36.29
CA SER A 3 42.79 4.00 -37.40
C SER A 3 41.42 3.48 -36.97
N ALA A 4 40.40 3.81 -37.75
CA ALA A 4 39.01 3.37 -37.60
C ALA A 4 38.84 1.91 -38.04
N GLN A 5 39.50 0.98 -37.35
CA GLN A 5 39.30 -0.46 -37.52
C GLN A 5 38.90 -1.03 -36.16
N GLU A 6 37.88 -1.89 -36.14
CA GLU A 6 37.34 -2.63 -34.99
C GLU A 6 36.18 -1.99 -34.22
N PHE A 7 35.16 -1.55 -34.96
CA PHE A 7 33.78 -1.73 -34.50
C PHE A 7 32.94 -2.35 -35.63
N LEU A 8 33.34 -3.52 -36.08
CA LEU A 8 32.48 -4.35 -36.94
C LEU A 8 31.59 -5.18 -36.01
N PRO A 9 30.25 -5.06 -36.08
CA PRO A 9 29.39 -6.04 -35.44
C PRO A 9 29.72 -7.39 -36.07
N PHE A 10 29.98 -8.38 -35.25
CA PHE A 10 30.21 -9.78 -35.62
C PHE A 10 29.06 -10.26 -36.53
N LEU A 11 29.20 -10.05 -37.83
CA LEU A 11 28.31 -10.59 -38.84
C LEU A 11 28.69 -12.06 -38.98
N SER A 12 27.99 -12.85 -38.17
CA SER A 12 28.02 -14.30 -38.11
C SER A 12 27.79 -14.94 -39.49
N SER A 13 28.85 -15.06 -40.29
CA SER A 13 28.88 -15.73 -41.59
C SER A 13 28.95 -17.26 -41.41
N GLY A 14 27.92 -17.86 -40.81
CA GLY A 14 27.85 -19.31 -40.64
C GLY A 14 26.62 -19.89 -39.97
N ILE A 15 25.57 -19.11 -39.71
CA ILE A 15 24.31 -19.67 -39.17
C ILE A 15 23.41 -20.03 -40.36
N PRO A 16 22.98 -21.31 -40.50
CA PRO A 16 22.00 -21.72 -41.51
C PRO A 16 20.77 -20.81 -41.45
N MET A 17 20.23 -20.42 -42.61
CA MET A 17 19.12 -19.46 -42.69
C MET A 17 17.92 -19.88 -41.82
N ASP A 18 17.62 -21.18 -41.75
CA ASP A 18 16.59 -21.75 -40.86
C ASP A 18 16.82 -21.43 -39.39
N ARG A 19 18.08 -21.49 -38.94
CA ARG A 19 18.44 -21.18 -37.55
C ARG A 19 18.37 -19.67 -37.27
N ARG A 20 18.59 -18.81 -38.26
CA ARG A 20 18.35 -17.36 -38.12
C ARG A 20 16.86 -17.03 -38.04
N GLU A 21 16.05 -17.70 -38.84
CA GLU A 21 14.60 -17.51 -38.86
C GLU A 21 13.94 -18.02 -37.57
N GLU A 22 14.42 -19.15 -37.03
CA GLU A 22 14.00 -19.68 -35.73
C GLU A 22 14.33 -18.70 -34.58
N VAL A 23 15.55 -18.16 -34.54
CA VAL A 23 15.92 -17.15 -33.54
C VAL A 23 15.06 -15.89 -33.66
N ARG A 24 14.75 -15.45 -34.89
CA ARG A 24 13.84 -14.32 -35.11
C ARG A 24 12.43 -14.63 -34.60
N ARG A 25 11.90 -15.81 -34.87
CA ARG A 25 10.58 -16.27 -34.42
C ARG A 25 10.50 -16.32 -32.90
N GLN A 26 11.48 -16.95 -32.23
CA GLN A 26 11.57 -17.00 -30.77
C GLN A 26 11.62 -15.61 -30.15
N ARG A 27 12.38 -14.68 -30.76
CA ARG A 27 12.44 -13.29 -30.29
C ARG A 27 11.08 -12.57 -30.39
N ILE A 28 10.34 -12.79 -31.48
CA ILE A 28 9.00 -12.20 -31.66
C ILE A 28 8.02 -12.79 -30.65
N GLU A 29 8.04 -14.09 -30.46
CA GLU A 29 7.15 -14.78 -29.52
C GLU A 29 7.40 -14.35 -28.07
N SER A 30 8.68 -14.27 -27.67
CA SER A 30 9.08 -13.80 -26.35
C SER A 30 8.64 -12.35 -26.08
N GLU A 31 8.84 -11.45 -27.05
CA GLU A 31 8.39 -10.07 -26.93
C GLU A 31 6.85 -9.95 -26.92
N GLN A 32 6.14 -10.81 -27.64
CA GLN A 32 4.68 -10.83 -27.62
C GLN A 32 4.16 -11.26 -26.24
N ARG A 33 4.75 -12.31 -25.65
CA ARG A 33 4.43 -12.75 -24.28
C ARG A 33 4.64 -11.62 -23.27
N ARG A 34 5.78 -10.93 -23.34
CA ARG A 34 6.07 -9.75 -22.50
C ARG A 34 5.04 -8.64 -22.68
N ARG A 35 4.56 -8.39 -23.91
CA ARG A 35 3.52 -7.38 -24.18
C ARG A 35 2.17 -7.77 -23.61
N ASP A 36 1.82 -9.05 -23.65
CA ASP A 36 0.56 -9.55 -23.11
C ASP A 36 0.55 -9.51 -21.58
N GLU A 37 1.65 -9.90 -20.93
CA GLU A 37 1.84 -9.73 -19.49
C GLU A 37 1.72 -8.25 -19.06
N LEU A 38 2.29 -7.32 -19.83
CA LEU A 38 2.15 -5.89 -19.56
C LEU A 38 0.70 -5.41 -19.71
N ARG A 39 -0.03 -5.89 -20.73
CA ARG A 39 -1.45 -5.56 -20.91
C ARG A 39 -2.29 -6.07 -19.74
N ASP A 40 -2.03 -7.29 -19.28
CA ASP A 40 -2.67 -7.86 -18.10
C ASP A 40 -2.37 -7.03 -16.85
N GLY A 41 -1.13 -6.60 -16.67
CA GLY A 41 -0.71 -5.70 -15.59
C GLY A 41 -1.48 -4.39 -15.59
N TYR A 42 -1.63 -3.74 -16.76
CA TYR A 42 -2.42 -2.52 -16.88
C TYR A 42 -3.92 -2.74 -16.64
N ARG A 43 -4.47 -3.89 -17.03
CA ARG A 43 -5.87 -4.23 -16.71
C ARG A 43 -6.08 -4.33 -15.20
N ARG A 44 -5.26 -5.11 -14.50
CA ARG A 44 -5.32 -5.22 -13.04
C ARG A 44 -5.13 -3.88 -12.34
N LEU A 45 -4.20 -3.05 -12.83
CA LEU A 45 -3.99 -1.71 -12.29
C LEU A 45 -5.23 -0.83 -12.44
N LYS A 46 -5.91 -0.91 -13.59
CA LYS A 46 -7.14 -0.14 -13.81
C LYS A 46 -8.26 -0.55 -12.85
N ASP A 47 -8.37 -1.83 -12.54
CA ASP A 47 -9.44 -2.39 -11.71
C ASP A 47 -9.33 -1.99 -10.23
N VAL A 48 -8.11 -1.75 -9.72
CA VAL A 48 -7.88 -1.35 -8.32
C VAL A 48 -7.95 0.16 -8.09
N LEU A 49 -7.98 0.96 -9.16
CA LEU A 49 -8.03 2.42 -9.05
C LEU A 49 -9.48 2.93 -9.00
N PRO A 50 -9.71 4.10 -8.38
CA PRO A 50 -11.03 4.74 -8.38
C PRO A 50 -11.57 4.89 -9.80
N VAL A 51 -12.84 4.54 -10.01
CA VAL A 51 -13.50 4.55 -11.32
C VAL A 51 -13.36 5.93 -11.96
N SER A 52 -12.99 5.96 -13.25
CA SER A 52 -12.87 7.18 -14.03
C SER A 52 -13.45 6.98 -15.42
N ASN A 53 -14.20 7.98 -15.88
CA ASN A 53 -14.78 8.03 -17.22
C ASN A 53 -13.79 8.55 -18.28
N GLN A 54 -12.55 8.87 -17.89
CA GLN A 54 -11.51 9.30 -18.84
C GLN A 54 -10.96 8.10 -19.63
N LYS A 55 -10.58 8.36 -20.89
CA LYS A 55 -9.89 7.36 -21.71
C LYS A 55 -8.65 6.84 -20.97
N SER A 56 -8.55 5.52 -20.87
CA SER A 56 -7.52 4.84 -20.09
C SER A 56 -6.26 4.65 -20.94
N ASP A 57 -5.55 5.74 -21.18
CA ASP A 57 -4.25 5.69 -21.85
C ASP A 57 -3.15 5.33 -20.84
N LYS A 58 -2.07 4.68 -21.29
CA LYS A 58 -1.03 4.13 -20.39
C LYS A 58 -0.46 5.19 -19.43
N VAL A 59 -0.20 6.39 -19.94
CA VAL A 59 0.35 7.50 -19.14
C VAL A 59 -0.66 7.95 -18.09
N ALA A 60 -1.90 8.24 -18.51
CA ALA A 60 -2.95 8.66 -17.59
C ALA A 60 -3.24 7.62 -16.49
N LEU A 61 -3.15 6.33 -16.82
CA LEU A 61 -3.32 5.25 -15.84
C LEU A 61 -2.19 5.23 -14.79
N LEU A 62 -0.95 5.46 -15.21
CA LEU A 62 0.20 5.56 -14.31
C LEU A 62 0.15 6.81 -13.43
N ASP A 63 -0.27 7.96 -13.97
CA ASP A 63 -0.44 9.21 -13.22
C ASP A 63 -1.53 9.08 -12.16
N ARG A 64 -2.65 8.44 -12.52
CA ARG A 64 -3.74 8.11 -11.60
C ARG A 64 -3.28 7.16 -10.51
N ALA A 65 -2.49 6.14 -10.84
CA ALA A 65 -1.94 5.22 -9.86
C ALA A 65 -1.04 5.96 -8.85
N THR A 66 -0.13 6.79 -9.36
CA THR A 66 0.78 7.60 -8.53
C THR A 66 0.02 8.53 -7.59
N THR A 67 -1.05 9.16 -8.09
CA THR A 67 -1.92 10.02 -7.27
C THR A 67 -2.69 9.22 -6.23
N HIS A 68 -3.23 8.05 -6.59
CA HIS A 68 -3.99 7.23 -5.67
C HIS A 68 -3.12 6.64 -4.56
N ILE A 69 -1.89 6.23 -4.86
CA ILE A 69 -0.92 5.78 -3.84
C ILE A 69 -0.70 6.89 -2.81
N ARG A 70 -0.39 8.12 -3.25
CA ARG A 70 -0.21 9.27 -2.35
C ARG A 70 -1.45 9.57 -1.52
N TYR A 71 -2.64 9.47 -2.12
CA TYR A 71 -3.89 9.62 -1.41
C TYR A 71 -4.05 8.57 -0.28
N LEU A 72 -3.77 7.30 -0.59
CA LEU A 72 -3.84 6.22 0.39
C LEU A 72 -2.83 6.41 1.52
N GLU A 73 -1.61 6.85 1.23
CA GLU A 73 -0.59 7.17 2.24
C GLU A 73 -1.06 8.26 3.21
N ILE A 74 -1.60 9.36 2.68
CA ILE A 74 -2.13 10.46 3.49
C ILE A 74 -3.33 9.97 4.32
N SER A 75 -4.26 9.23 3.70
CA SER A 75 -5.43 8.69 4.38
C SER A 75 -5.04 7.71 5.50
N HIS A 76 -4.02 6.89 5.27
CA HIS A 76 -3.49 5.96 6.27
C HIS A 76 -2.96 6.71 7.48
N ILE A 77 -2.13 7.74 7.27
CA ILE A 77 -1.60 8.58 8.35
C ILE A 77 -2.74 9.23 9.15
N GLN A 78 -3.71 9.85 8.47
CA GLN A 78 -4.84 10.49 9.13
C GLN A 78 -5.68 9.51 9.96
N LEU A 79 -5.98 8.33 9.42
CA LEU A 79 -6.74 7.31 10.14
C LEU A 79 -5.95 6.76 11.32
N SER A 80 -4.65 6.53 11.18
CA SER A 80 -3.78 6.08 12.26
C SER A 80 -3.72 7.10 13.40
N THR A 81 -3.61 8.40 13.10
CA THR A 81 -3.63 9.45 14.13
C THR A 81 -4.98 9.50 14.86
N ARG A 82 -6.09 9.38 14.12
CA ARG A 82 -7.43 9.35 14.73
C ARG A 82 -7.64 8.12 15.60
N LEU A 83 -7.11 6.98 15.18
CA LEU A 83 -7.14 5.74 15.95
C LEU A 83 -6.37 5.91 17.27
N GLN A 84 -5.13 6.40 17.20
CA GLN A 84 -4.32 6.64 18.39
C GLN A 84 -5.01 7.60 19.37
N HIS A 85 -5.58 8.70 18.88
CA HIS A 85 -6.33 9.63 19.73
C HIS A 85 -7.54 8.96 20.40
N ALA A 86 -8.28 8.13 19.65
CA ALA A 86 -9.40 7.40 20.22
C ALA A 86 -8.94 6.39 21.29
N GLU A 87 -7.84 5.69 21.07
CA GLU A 87 -7.25 4.76 22.04
C GLU A 87 -6.82 5.49 23.32
N GLU A 88 -6.14 6.63 23.20
CA GLU A 88 -5.74 7.47 24.34
C GLU A 88 -6.95 7.93 25.16
N GLU A 89 -8.02 8.39 24.51
CA GLU A 89 -9.24 8.83 25.20
C GLU A 89 -9.96 7.66 25.88
N THR A 90 -10.02 6.48 25.24
CA THR A 90 -10.59 5.29 25.90
C THR A 90 -9.78 4.87 27.13
N LEU A 91 -8.45 4.95 27.06
CA LEU A 91 -7.58 4.68 28.19
C LEU A 91 -7.78 5.69 29.32
N ARG A 92 -7.90 6.98 28.97
CA ARG A 92 -8.17 8.06 29.93
C ARG A 92 -9.52 7.86 30.62
N LEU A 93 -10.57 7.53 29.87
CA LEU A 93 -11.91 7.27 30.41
C LEU A 93 -11.92 6.05 31.33
N ARG A 94 -11.21 4.97 30.98
CA ARG A 94 -11.04 3.79 31.86
C ARG A 94 -10.38 4.18 33.19
N LYS A 95 -9.26 4.90 33.14
CA LYS A 95 -8.57 5.38 34.35
C LYS A 95 -9.45 6.29 35.21
N LEU A 96 -10.23 7.17 34.59
CA LEU A 96 -11.16 8.03 35.31
C LEU A 96 -12.30 7.22 35.96
N SER A 97 -12.86 6.26 35.22
CA SER A 97 -13.89 5.34 35.72
C SER A 97 -13.38 4.56 36.93
N GLU A 98 -12.17 4.01 36.85
CA GLU A 98 -11.54 3.30 37.97
C GLU A 98 -11.39 4.22 39.19
N ARG A 99 -10.85 5.42 39.02
CA ARG A 99 -10.69 6.39 40.13
C ARG A 99 -12.03 6.77 40.78
N LEU A 100 -13.06 7.01 39.97
CA LEU A 100 -14.39 7.35 40.48
C LEU A 100 -14.99 6.17 41.27
N MET A 101 -14.86 4.95 40.76
CA MET A 101 -15.30 3.75 41.46
C MET A 101 -14.60 3.59 42.82
N PHE A 102 -13.27 3.73 42.87
CA PHE A 102 -12.53 3.68 44.14
C PHE A 102 -12.98 4.77 45.13
N SER A 103 -13.10 6.02 44.68
CA SER A 103 -13.55 7.13 45.54
C SER A 103 -14.96 6.93 46.10
N THR A 104 -15.90 6.46 45.26
CA THR A 104 -17.27 6.17 45.72
C THR A 104 -17.31 5.01 46.71
N ALA A 105 -16.53 3.95 46.49
CA ALA A 105 -16.43 2.83 47.41
C ALA A 105 -15.85 3.27 48.77
N GLU A 106 -14.79 4.08 48.77
CA GLU A 106 -14.23 4.65 50.01
C GLU A 106 -15.27 5.48 50.77
N GLN A 107 -16.01 6.36 50.09
CA GLN A 107 -17.07 7.15 50.72
C GLN A 107 -18.15 6.27 51.34
N GLN A 108 -18.61 5.22 50.65
CA GLN A 108 -19.58 4.27 51.20
C GLN A 108 -19.04 3.56 52.45
N THR A 109 -17.77 3.14 52.44
CA THR A 109 -17.17 2.50 53.63
C THR A 109 -17.08 3.45 54.83
N VAL A 110 -16.75 4.72 54.60
CA VAL A 110 -16.72 5.74 55.67
C VAL A 110 -18.12 5.98 56.23
N LEU A 111 -19.13 6.10 55.36
CA LEU A 111 -20.53 6.28 55.77
C LEU A 111 -21.06 5.09 56.57
N LEU A 112 -20.73 3.85 56.16
CA LEU A 112 -21.10 2.63 56.90
C LEU A 112 -20.44 2.58 58.28
N LYS A 113 -19.16 2.97 58.39
CA LYS A 113 -18.47 3.07 59.69
C LYS A 113 -19.09 4.13 60.61
N GLN A 114 -19.50 5.28 60.07
CA GLN A 114 -20.17 6.33 60.85
C GLN A 114 -21.54 5.89 61.36
N GLN A 115 -22.32 5.16 60.55
CA GLN A 115 -23.60 4.60 60.99
C GLN A 115 -23.43 3.60 62.14
N GLN A 116 -22.41 2.74 62.09
CA GLN A 116 -22.13 1.78 63.17
C GLN A 116 -21.67 2.46 64.47
N ALA A 117 -20.95 3.59 64.38
CA ALA A 117 -20.47 4.33 65.55
C ALA A 117 -21.56 5.18 66.24
N GLY A 118 -22.63 5.55 65.54
CA GLY A 118 -23.74 6.34 66.09
C GLY A 118 -24.89 5.51 66.71
N THR A 119 -24.75 4.18 66.79
CA THR A 119 -25.82 3.27 67.29
C THR A 119 -25.52 2.72 68.69
N VAL A 120 -24.65 3.38 69.48
CA VAL A 120 -24.35 3.04 70.89
C VAL A 120 -24.69 4.23 71.76
#